data_AF-A0A6N7HZL7-F1
#
_entry.id   AF-A0A6N7HZL7-F1
#
_cell.length_a   1.000
_cell.length_b   1.000
_cell.length_c   1.000
_cell.angle_alpha   90.00
_cell.angle_beta   90.00
_cell.angle_gamma   90.00
#
_symmetry.space_group_name_H-M   'P 1'
#
loop_
_entity.id
_entity.type
_entity.pdbx_description
1 polymer ?
#
loop_
_entity_poly.entity_id
_entity_poly.type
_entity_poly.pdbx_seq_one_letter_code
_entity_poly.pdbx_strand_id
1 'polypeptide(L)'
;MTGAAERAETLLNVEDLCVDFPTEDGVVGAVRGVSFSLRRGEVLGVVGESGSGKSVSSMAIMGLLPRTAKVTGSINYAGDELANLSYRQMQHYRNNEIAMIFQDPMTSLNPVFTIGWQLSEAYRAHHSVSKKAAWAKAVESLELVGIPQPDRRARQYPHEFSGGMRQRAIIAMSIINDPQLIIADEPTTALDVTVQAQILETLLRIRDETAAAVIMITHDLGVVAGMVDRVQVMYGGTVVESGGVDQVFDEPRMPYTMGLLGSVPNPNLLGTRLTPITGAPPSLMHLPAGCSFSPRCPLVIDDCHEAEPELAETDSAGHTARCIRWRELLEVSKPQEVFISQQLGIVEDPAVLLAENPELAEAEHIASMSEHAGQGTTEGTGRQ
;
A
#
# COMPACT_ATOMS: atom_id res chain seq x y z
N MET A 1 -31.05 19.23 -5.09
CA MET A 1 -31.14 17.88 -5.69
C MET A 1 -29.78 17.19 -5.83
N THR A 2 -28.65 17.90 -5.64
CA THR A 2 -27.28 17.36 -5.73
C THR A 2 -26.92 16.39 -4.59
N GLY A 3 -27.25 16.72 -3.33
CA GLY A 3 -26.85 15.88 -2.18
C GLY A 3 -27.55 14.51 -2.05
N ALA A 4 -28.61 14.23 -2.81
CA ALA A 4 -29.25 12.91 -2.83
C ALA A 4 -28.66 11.98 -3.90
N ALA A 5 -28.19 12.54 -5.02
CA ALA A 5 -27.49 11.80 -6.07
C ALA A 5 -26.04 11.50 -5.63
N GLU A 6 -25.38 12.46 -4.98
CA GLU A 6 -24.02 12.30 -4.46
C GLU A 6 -23.95 11.23 -3.35
N ARG A 7 -24.98 11.15 -2.48
CA ARG A 7 -25.15 10.07 -1.49
C ARG A 7 -25.43 8.70 -2.10
N ALA A 8 -25.98 8.62 -3.31
CA ALA A 8 -26.24 7.35 -3.99
C ALA A 8 -24.98 6.80 -4.68
N GLU A 9 -23.99 7.66 -4.98
CA GLU A 9 -22.70 7.25 -5.55
C GLU A 9 -21.66 6.86 -4.50
N THR A 10 -21.73 7.40 -3.28
CA THR A 10 -20.83 7.04 -2.18
C THR A 10 -21.11 5.62 -1.68
N LEU A 11 -20.12 4.74 -1.83
CA LEU A 11 -20.17 3.37 -1.35
C LEU A 11 -19.75 3.27 0.12
N LEU A 12 -18.68 3.96 0.49
CA LEU A 12 -18.15 3.97 1.86
C LEU A 12 -17.94 5.42 2.28
N ASN A 13 -18.34 5.75 3.50
CA ASN A 13 -18.09 7.04 4.13
C ASN A 13 -17.59 6.81 5.55
N VAL A 14 -16.36 7.23 5.81
CA VAL A 14 -15.69 7.16 7.11
C VAL A 14 -15.62 8.58 7.65
N GLU A 15 -16.16 8.79 8.84
CA GLU A 15 -16.19 10.11 9.49
C GLU A 15 -15.60 10.03 10.90
N ASP A 16 -14.62 10.90 11.16
CA ASP A 16 -13.96 11.07 12.45
C ASP A 16 -13.52 9.74 13.11
N LEU A 17 -12.96 8.83 12.29
CA LEU A 17 -12.52 7.53 12.76
C LEU A 17 -11.34 7.70 13.72
N CYS A 18 -11.52 7.27 14.96
CA CYS A 18 -10.45 7.15 15.94
C CYS A 18 -10.31 5.70 16.39
N VAL A 19 -9.06 5.25 16.53
CA VAL A 19 -8.74 3.91 17.04
C VAL A 19 -7.65 4.03 18.10
N ASP A 20 -8.03 3.71 19.33
CA ASP A 20 -7.14 3.72 20.49
C ASP A 20 -6.84 2.29 20.94
N PHE A 21 -5.57 2.02 21.24
CA PHE A 21 -5.14 0.77 21.87
C PHE A 21 -4.65 1.02 23.30
N PRO A 22 -5.34 0.50 24.32
CA PRO A 22 -4.84 0.49 25.68
C PRO A 22 -3.64 -0.46 25.79
N THR A 23 -2.49 0.03 26.24
CA THR A 23 -1.29 -0.73 26.57
C THR A 23 -0.92 -0.51 28.04
N GLU A 24 0.06 -1.26 28.56
CA GLU A 24 0.55 -1.07 29.94
C GLU A 24 1.21 0.30 30.14
N ASP A 25 1.87 0.81 29.10
CA ASP A 25 2.60 2.08 29.12
C ASP A 25 1.73 3.31 28.78
N GLY A 26 0.47 3.12 28.37
CA GLY A 26 -0.44 4.21 28.03
C GLY A 26 -1.46 3.85 26.96
N VAL A 27 -2.09 4.88 26.36
CA VAL A 27 -3.02 4.69 25.24
C VAL A 27 -2.33 5.11 23.95
N VAL A 28 -2.31 4.21 22.96
CA VAL A 28 -1.79 4.50 21.63
C VAL A 28 -2.94 4.86 20.70
N GLY A 29 -3.03 6.13 20.33
CA GLY A 29 -3.97 6.63 19.33
C GLY A 29 -3.45 6.35 17.92
N ALA A 30 -3.76 5.16 17.39
CA ALA A 30 -3.24 4.68 16.11
C ALA A 30 -3.91 5.35 14.90
N VAL A 31 -5.17 5.74 15.05
CA VAL A 31 -5.92 6.52 14.06
C VAL A 31 -6.59 7.66 14.84
N ARG A 32 -6.46 8.90 14.37
CA ARG A 32 -6.93 10.11 15.04
C ARG A 32 -7.76 10.97 14.09
N GLY A 33 -9.08 10.79 14.10
CA GLY A 33 -10.03 11.61 13.35
C GLY A 33 -9.88 11.49 11.84
N VAL A 34 -9.66 10.28 11.33
CA VAL A 34 -9.55 10.04 9.88
C VAL A 34 -10.93 10.07 9.24
N SER A 35 -11.08 10.90 8.21
CA SER A 35 -12.31 11.01 7.43
C SER A 35 -12.03 10.88 5.94
N PHE A 36 -12.84 10.10 5.24
CA PHE A 36 -12.84 10.00 3.78
C PHE A 36 -14.10 9.32 3.28
N SER A 37 -14.50 9.63 2.05
CA SER A 37 -15.51 8.89 1.32
C SER A 37 -14.87 8.10 0.17
N LEU A 38 -15.58 7.12 -0.36
CA LEU A 38 -15.19 6.34 -1.53
C LEU A 38 -16.45 6.08 -2.37
N ARG A 39 -16.38 6.44 -3.65
CA ARG A 39 -17.47 6.22 -4.62
C ARG A 39 -17.38 4.81 -5.22
N ARG A 40 -18.49 4.33 -5.75
CA ARG A 40 -18.51 3.08 -6.53
C ARG A 40 -17.55 3.20 -7.73
N GLY A 41 -16.73 2.17 -7.95
CA GLY A 41 -15.74 2.14 -9.04
C GLY A 41 -14.48 3.00 -8.82
N GLU A 42 -14.42 3.81 -7.77
CA GLU A 42 -13.25 4.63 -7.43
C GLU A 42 -12.14 3.77 -6.82
N VAL A 43 -10.90 4.10 -7.15
CA VAL A 43 -9.70 3.57 -6.51
C VAL A 43 -9.07 4.65 -5.64
N LEU A 44 -9.06 4.43 -4.33
CA LEU A 44 -8.39 5.28 -3.35
C LEU A 44 -7.07 4.65 -2.92
N GLY A 45 -5.96 5.35 -3.17
CA GLY A 45 -4.65 5.02 -2.61
C GLY A 45 -4.48 5.61 -1.21
N VAL A 46 -4.20 4.79 -0.20
CA VAL A 46 -3.86 5.24 1.15
C VAL A 46 -2.38 4.95 1.38
N VAL A 47 -1.58 6.01 1.52
CA VAL A 47 -0.12 5.92 1.55
C VAL A 47 0.50 6.55 2.78
N GLY A 48 1.73 6.15 3.10
CA GLY A 48 2.51 6.70 4.20
C GLY A 48 3.49 5.68 4.79
N GLU A 49 4.39 6.15 5.65
CA GLU A 49 5.37 5.30 6.36
C GLU A 49 4.68 4.23 7.22
N SER A 50 5.43 3.18 7.57
CA SER A 50 4.95 2.15 8.50
C SER A 50 4.52 2.77 9.84
N GLY A 51 3.44 2.27 10.41
CA GLY A 51 2.88 2.82 11.67
C GLY A 51 2.08 4.11 11.52
N SER A 52 1.80 4.59 10.29
CA SER A 52 0.97 5.80 10.10
C SER A 52 -0.53 5.62 10.32
N GLY A 53 -1.01 4.39 10.56
CA GLY A 53 -2.41 4.08 10.85
C GLY A 53 -3.20 3.42 9.71
N LYS A 54 -2.61 3.26 8.52
CA LYS A 54 -3.30 2.75 7.30
C LYS A 54 -3.99 1.39 7.50
N SER A 55 -3.24 0.37 7.91
CA SER A 55 -3.76 -0.97 8.16
C SER A 55 -4.73 -1.02 9.35
N VAL A 56 -4.56 -0.11 10.32
CA VAL A 56 -5.50 0.00 11.44
C VAL A 56 -6.85 0.54 10.96
N SER A 57 -6.84 1.54 10.06
CA SER A 57 -8.06 2.08 9.44
C SER A 57 -8.81 1.01 8.64
N SER A 58 -8.12 0.19 7.82
CA SER A 58 -8.76 -0.89 7.07
C SER A 58 -9.32 -1.98 7.98
N MET A 59 -8.56 -2.39 9.01
CA MET A 59 -9.05 -3.36 10.00
C MET A 59 -10.25 -2.84 10.79
N ALA A 60 -10.33 -1.53 11.04
CA ALA A 60 -11.49 -0.90 11.68
C ALA A 60 -12.74 -1.04 10.80
N ILE A 61 -12.64 -0.74 9.50
CA ILE A 61 -13.73 -0.92 8.53
C ILE A 61 -14.22 -2.37 8.52
N MET A 62 -13.28 -3.31 8.54
CA MET A 62 -13.62 -4.74 8.55
C MET A 62 -14.06 -5.27 9.91
N GLY A 63 -13.99 -4.48 10.99
CA GLY A 63 -14.27 -4.91 12.36
C GLY A 63 -13.34 -6.02 12.86
N LEU A 64 -12.10 -6.05 12.35
CA LEU A 64 -11.09 -7.10 12.64
C LEU A 64 -10.11 -6.72 13.74
N LEU A 65 -10.24 -5.51 14.30
CA LEU A 65 -9.43 -5.06 15.42
C LEU A 65 -9.64 -5.94 16.68
N PRO A 66 -8.61 -6.08 17.53
CA PRO A 66 -8.75 -6.81 18.79
C PRO A 66 -9.80 -6.16 19.68
N ARG A 67 -10.45 -6.95 20.54
CA ARG A 67 -11.51 -6.47 21.45
C ARG A 67 -11.07 -5.40 22.44
N THR A 68 -9.77 -5.27 22.66
CA THR A 68 -9.18 -4.25 23.53
C THR A 68 -9.12 -2.88 22.85
N ALA A 69 -9.15 -2.83 21.51
CA ALA A 69 -9.17 -1.58 20.77
C ALA A 69 -10.50 -0.84 20.98
N LYS A 70 -10.41 0.46 21.17
CA LYS A 70 -11.58 1.34 21.23
C LYS A 70 -11.69 2.07 19.90
N VAL A 71 -12.80 1.84 19.21
CA VAL A 71 -13.12 2.47 17.92
C VAL A 71 -14.23 3.48 18.15
N THR A 72 -14.05 4.71 17.68
CA THR A 72 -15.08 5.76 17.64
C THR A 72 -15.13 6.42 16.26
N GLY A 73 -16.18 7.19 15.99
CA GLY A 73 -16.49 7.71 14.65
C GLY A 73 -17.60 6.91 13.97
N SER A 74 -17.76 7.10 12.68
CA SER A 74 -18.76 6.42 11.83
C SER A 74 -18.09 5.74 10.64
N ILE A 75 -18.58 4.54 10.30
CA ILE A 75 -18.16 3.77 9.12
C ILE A 75 -19.44 3.36 8.39
N ASN A 76 -19.94 4.24 7.53
CA ASN A 76 -21.15 3.99 6.76
C ASN A 76 -20.82 3.31 5.43
N TYR A 77 -21.36 2.11 5.21
CA TYR A 77 -21.24 1.35 3.97
C TYR A 77 -22.60 1.19 3.31
N ALA A 78 -22.78 1.76 2.12
CA ALA A 78 -24.01 1.71 1.34
C ALA A 78 -25.28 2.11 2.13
N GLY A 79 -25.15 3.00 3.11
CA GLY A 79 -26.23 3.44 4.00
C GLY A 79 -26.24 2.75 5.37
N ASP A 80 -25.56 1.62 5.54
CA ASP A 80 -25.49 0.86 6.79
C ASP A 80 -24.30 1.28 7.65
N GLU A 81 -24.54 1.55 8.93
CA GLU A 81 -23.46 1.77 9.90
C GLU A 81 -22.79 0.45 10.27
N LEU A 82 -21.50 0.33 9.99
CA LEU A 82 -20.70 -0.86 10.30
C LEU A 82 -20.09 -0.79 11.70
N ALA A 83 -19.84 0.42 12.22
CA ALA A 83 -19.30 0.58 13.56
C ALA A 83 -20.23 -0.08 14.60
N ASN A 84 -19.65 -0.83 15.54
CA ASN A 84 -20.36 -1.54 16.60
C ASN A 84 -21.26 -2.71 16.18
N LEU A 85 -21.26 -3.12 14.89
CA LEU A 85 -21.93 -4.36 14.50
C LEU A 85 -21.33 -5.56 15.24
N SER A 86 -22.18 -6.47 15.67
CA SER A 86 -21.72 -7.74 16.26
C SER A 86 -20.97 -8.57 15.21
N TYR A 87 -20.12 -9.49 15.66
CA TYR A 87 -19.39 -10.38 14.76
C TYR A 87 -20.31 -11.10 13.75
N ARG A 88 -21.50 -11.54 14.19
CA ARG A 88 -22.48 -12.22 13.34
C ARG A 88 -23.12 -11.29 12.30
N GLN A 89 -23.32 -10.02 12.63
CA GLN A 89 -23.81 -9.03 11.66
C GLN A 89 -22.72 -8.71 10.64
N MET A 90 -21.47 -8.55 11.07
CA MET A 90 -20.33 -8.33 10.17
C MET A 90 -20.09 -9.47 9.18
N GLN A 91 -20.44 -10.72 9.51
CA GLN A 91 -20.34 -11.84 8.58
C GLN A 91 -21.15 -11.65 7.30
N HIS A 92 -22.22 -10.84 7.32
CA HIS A 92 -22.99 -10.55 6.12
C HIS A 92 -22.18 -9.73 5.11
N TYR A 93 -21.40 -8.75 5.58
CA TYR A 93 -20.61 -7.84 4.76
C TYR A 93 -19.27 -8.44 4.38
N ARG A 94 -18.58 -9.10 5.31
CA ARG A 94 -17.26 -9.68 5.07
C ARG A 94 -17.33 -10.72 3.96
N ASN A 95 -16.42 -10.58 2.99
CA ASN A 95 -16.25 -11.46 1.83
C ASN A 95 -17.42 -11.45 0.82
N ASN A 96 -18.62 -10.99 1.18
CA ASN A 96 -19.76 -10.81 0.26
C ASN A 96 -19.79 -9.41 -0.35
N GLU A 97 -19.75 -8.38 0.49
CA GLU A 97 -19.89 -6.98 0.09
C GLU A 97 -18.52 -6.28 0.13
N ILE A 98 -17.69 -6.66 1.11
CA ILE A 98 -16.36 -6.10 1.36
C ILE A 98 -15.35 -7.24 1.46
N ALA A 99 -14.38 -7.25 0.55
CA ALA A 99 -13.25 -8.15 0.57
C ALA A 99 -12.01 -7.48 1.15
N MET A 100 -11.15 -8.28 1.78
CA MET A 100 -9.85 -7.84 2.28
C MET A 100 -8.76 -8.77 1.77
N ILE A 101 -7.75 -8.19 1.13
CA ILE A 101 -6.50 -8.85 0.74
C ILE A 101 -5.46 -8.42 1.77
N PHE A 102 -4.96 -9.37 2.56
CA PHE A 102 -4.00 -9.11 3.64
C PHE A 102 -2.55 -9.05 3.12
N GLN A 103 -1.68 -8.38 3.89
CA GLN A 103 -0.27 -8.10 3.60
C GLN A 103 0.61 -9.35 3.42
N ASP A 104 0.27 -10.50 4.01
CA ASP A 104 1.06 -11.73 3.89
C ASP A 104 0.24 -12.93 3.35
N PRO A 105 0.49 -13.35 2.10
CA PRO A 105 -0.18 -14.51 1.54
C PRO A 105 0.20 -15.84 2.21
N MET A 106 1.39 -15.92 2.79
CA MET A 106 1.90 -17.17 3.33
C MET A 106 1.16 -17.62 4.57
N THR A 107 0.62 -16.68 5.34
CA THR A 107 -0.19 -16.97 6.53
C THR A 107 -1.66 -17.21 6.19
N SER A 108 -2.11 -16.80 5.00
CA SER A 108 -3.52 -16.84 4.61
C SER A 108 -3.98 -18.18 4.04
N LEU A 109 -3.09 -18.94 3.39
CA LEU A 109 -3.41 -20.24 2.81
C LEU A 109 -3.05 -21.39 3.75
N ASN A 110 -3.99 -22.30 3.97
CA ASN A 110 -3.74 -23.51 4.73
C ASN A 110 -2.94 -24.53 3.88
N PRO A 111 -1.74 -24.95 4.32
CA PRO A 111 -0.84 -25.78 3.51
C PRO A 111 -1.32 -27.22 3.30
N VAL A 112 -2.29 -27.70 4.09
CA VAL A 112 -2.79 -29.08 4.02
C VAL A 112 -4.06 -29.23 3.16
N PHE A 113 -4.56 -28.15 2.58
CA PHE A 113 -5.70 -28.19 1.66
C PHE A 113 -5.29 -27.67 0.28
N THR A 114 -5.92 -28.21 -0.77
CA THR A 114 -5.68 -27.73 -2.13
C THR A 114 -6.27 -26.34 -2.32
N ILE A 115 -5.73 -25.58 -3.27
CA ILE A 115 -6.18 -24.22 -3.58
C ILE A 115 -7.68 -24.21 -3.92
N GLY A 116 -8.11 -25.09 -4.84
CA GLY A 116 -9.51 -25.17 -5.25
C GLY A 116 -10.45 -25.56 -4.11
N TRP A 117 -9.98 -26.37 -3.14
CA TRP A 117 -10.78 -26.69 -1.95
C TRP A 117 -11.00 -25.46 -1.08
N GLN A 118 -9.94 -24.66 -0.83
CA GLN A 118 -10.00 -23.47 0.01
C GLN A 118 -10.93 -22.39 -0.60
N LEU A 119 -10.80 -22.14 -1.90
CA LEU A 119 -11.70 -21.25 -2.64
C LEU A 119 -13.15 -21.77 -2.59
N SER A 120 -13.36 -23.07 -2.83
CA SER A 120 -14.71 -23.68 -2.74
C SER A 120 -15.33 -23.55 -1.34
N GLU A 121 -14.52 -23.63 -0.29
CA GLU A 121 -14.95 -23.42 1.09
C GLU A 121 -15.38 -21.97 1.32
N ALA A 122 -14.55 -21.01 0.91
CA ALA A 122 -14.84 -19.58 1.00
C ALA A 122 -16.18 -19.22 0.34
N TYR A 123 -16.47 -19.77 -0.85
CA TYR A 123 -17.75 -19.56 -1.52
C TYR A 123 -18.92 -20.24 -0.77
N ARG A 124 -18.72 -21.48 -0.30
CA ARG A 124 -19.77 -22.23 0.41
C ARG A 124 -20.07 -21.69 1.81
N ALA A 125 -19.16 -20.94 2.41
CA ALA A 125 -19.40 -20.27 3.69
C ALA A 125 -20.52 -19.22 3.60
N HIS A 126 -20.74 -18.65 2.41
CA HIS A 126 -21.74 -17.60 2.16
C HIS A 126 -22.90 -18.07 1.27
N HIS A 127 -22.72 -19.16 0.49
CA HIS A 127 -23.72 -19.64 -0.45
C HIS A 127 -24.15 -21.10 -0.21
N SER A 128 -25.46 -21.34 -0.26
CA SER A 128 -26.03 -22.70 -0.19
C SER A 128 -25.94 -23.42 -1.53
N VAL A 129 -24.75 -23.87 -1.90
CA VAL A 129 -24.46 -24.51 -3.21
C VAL A 129 -23.83 -25.90 -3.07
N SER A 130 -23.95 -26.70 -4.13
CA SER A 130 -23.30 -28.02 -4.20
C SER A 130 -21.77 -27.88 -4.26
N LYS A 131 -21.04 -28.90 -3.79
CA LYS A 131 -19.57 -28.96 -3.92
C LYS A 131 -19.09 -28.81 -5.36
N LYS A 132 -19.85 -29.34 -6.33
CA LYS A 132 -19.53 -29.25 -7.76
C LYS A 132 -19.63 -27.80 -8.26
N ALA A 133 -20.68 -27.08 -7.86
CA ALA A 133 -20.85 -25.67 -8.23
C ALA A 133 -19.78 -24.78 -7.58
N ALA A 134 -19.47 -25.01 -6.31
CA ALA A 134 -18.41 -24.29 -5.62
C ALA A 134 -17.03 -24.52 -6.25
N TRP A 135 -16.73 -25.75 -6.66
CA TRP A 135 -15.49 -26.06 -7.38
C TRP A 135 -15.42 -25.37 -8.74
N ALA A 136 -16.53 -25.29 -9.47
CA ALA A 136 -16.59 -24.55 -10.74
C ALA A 136 -16.29 -23.06 -10.54
N LYS A 137 -16.92 -22.41 -9.54
CA LYS A 137 -16.62 -21.01 -9.18
C LYS A 137 -15.16 -20.84 -8.74
N ALA A 138 -14.59 -21.79 -8.00
CA ALA A 138 -13.18 -21.74 -7.63
C ALA A 138 -12.24 -21.77 -8.85
N VAL A 139 -12.54 -22.59 -9.86
CA VAL A 139 -11.76 -22.62 -11.11
C VAL A 139 -11.92 -21.33 -11.90
N GLU A 140 -13.16 -20.82 -12.02
CA GLU A 140 -13.46 -19.53 -12.65
C GLU A 140 -12.72 -18.36 -11.98
N SER A 141 -12.71 -18.31 -10.65
CA SER A 141 -11.97 -17.27 -9.92
C SER A 141 -10.46 -17.36 -10.12
N LEU A 142 -9.89 -18.58 -10.26
CA LEU A 142 -8.48 -18.75 -10.60
C LEU A 142 -8.18 -18.28 -12.03
N GLU A 143 -9.10 -18.49 -12.97
CA GLU A 143 -8.99 -17.98 -14.33
C GLU A 143 -9.03 -16.45 -14.36
N LEU A 144 -9.96 -15.85 -13.62
CA LEU A 144 -10.11 -14.39 -13.49
C LEU A 144 -8.83 -13.70 -13.00
N VAL A 145 -8.13 -14.32 -12.05
CA VAL A 145 -6.83 -13.80 -11.56
C VAL A 145 -5.64 -14.23 -12.42
N GLY A 146 -5.85 -14.85 -13.58
CA GLY A 146 -4.81 -15.20 -14.54
C GLY A 146 -3.95 -16.42 -14.17
N ILE A 147 -4.46 -17.36 -13.38
CA ILE A 147 -3.75 -18.63 -13.12
C ILE A 147 -3.85 -19.54 -14.36
N PRO A 148 -2.72 -19.97 -14.96
CA PRO A 148 -2.75 -20.81 -16.14
C PRO A 148 -3.20 -22.23 -15.80
N GLN A 149 -4.02 -22.83 -16.68
CA GLN A 149 -4.59 -24.17 -16.48
C GLN A 149 -5.33 -24.29 -15.12
N PRO A 150 -6.33 -23.42 -14.86
CA PRO A 150 -6.94 -23.28 -13.53
C PRO A 150 -7.54 -24.60 -13.02
N ASP A 151 -8.13 -25.43 -13.88
CA ASP A 151 -8.63 -26.78 -13.53
C ASP A 151 -7.57 -27.69 -12.91
N ARG A 152 -6.35 -27.65 -13.45
CA ARG A 152 -5.22 -28.43 -12.97
C ARG A 152 -4.67 -27.82 -11.69
N ARG A 153 -4.47 -26.50 -11.69
CA ARG A 153 -3.86 -25.75 -10.58
C ARG A 153 -4.75 -25.74 -9.33
N ALA A 154 -6.07 -25.78 -9.48
CA ALA A 154 -7.02 -25.91 -8.37
C ALA A 154 -6.79 -27.19 -7.53
N ARG A 155 -6.21 -28.25 -8.11
CA ARG A 155 -5.91 -29.50 -7.41
C ARG A 155 -4.57 -29.49 -6.66
N GLN A 156 -3.78 -28.44 -6.81
CA GLN A 156 -2.48 -28.31 -6.17
C GLN A 156 -2.60 -27.71 -4.78
N TYR A 157 -1.59 -27.96 -3.96
CA TYR A 157 -1.41 -27.38 -2.64
C TYR A 157 -0.63 -26.05 -2.73
N PRO A 158 -0.73 -25.18 -1.71
CA PRO A 158 -0.02 -23.91 -1.69
C PRO A 158 1.49 -24.04 -1.95
N HIS A 159 2.15 -25.07 -1.40
CA HIS A 159 3.59 -25.28 -1.56
C HIS A 159 4.01 -25.59 -3.01
N GLU A 160 3.08 -25.96 -3.88
CA GLU A 160 3.32 -26.19 -5.32
C GLU A 160 3.17 -24.91 -6.18
N PHE A 161 2.69 -23.81 -5.60
CA PHE A 161 2.55 -22.51 -6.26
C PHE A 161 3.79 -21.64 -6.06
N SER A 162 4.13 -20.80 -7.04
CA SER A 162 5.08 -19.69 -6.86
C SER A 162 4.49 -18.61 -5.95
N GLY A 163 5.32 -17.68 -5.44
CA GLY A 163 4.85 -16.56 -4.62
C GLY A 163 3.74 -15.75 -5.29
N GLY A 164 3.94 -15.32 -6.54
CA GLY A 164 2.92 -14.61 -7.31
C GLY A 164 1.65 -15.42 -7.58
N MET A 165 1.76 -16.74 -7.81
CA MET A 165 0.58 -17.60 -7.94
C MET A 165 -0.20 -17.72 -6.63
N ARG A 166 0.47 -17.78 -5.48
CA ARG A 166 -0.19 -17.78 -4.16
C ARG A 166 -0.92 -16.47 -3.93
N GLN A 167 -0.30 -15.34 -4.26
CA GLN A 167 -0.94 -14.02 -4.16
C GLN A 167 -2.20 -13.95 -5.03
N ARG A 168 -2.11 -14.36 -6.30
CA ARG A 168 -3.28 -14.46 -7.19
C ARG A 168 -4.37 -15.36 -6.61
N ALA A 169 -4.02 -16.52 -6.04
CA ALA A 169 -4.99 -17.41 -5.42
C ALA A 169 -5.72 -16.78 -4.22
N ILE A 170 -5.04 -15.95 -3.42
CA ILE A 170 -5.66 -15.21 -2.32
C ILE A 170 -6.55 -14.10 -2.83
N ILE A 171 -6.14 -13.37 -3.87
CA ILE A 171 -7.00 -12.40 -4.54
C ILE A 171 -8.26 -13.10 -5.04
N ALA A 172 -8.14 -14.24 -5.72
CA ALA A 172 -9.27 -15.04 -6.20
C ALA A 172 -10.20 -15.47 -5.07
N MET A 173 -9.64 -15.91 -3.94
CA MET A 173 -10.41 -16.29 -2.74
C MET A 173 -11.13 -15.10 -2.12
N SER A 174 -10.52 -13.91 -2.14
CA SER A 174 -11.07 -12.69 -1.55
C SER A 174 -12.21 -12.11 -2.38
N ILE A 175 -12.15 -12.24 -3.72
CA ILE A 175 -13.17 -11.72 -4.63
C ILE A 175 -14.23 -12.75 -5.02
N ILE A 176 -14.20 -13.96 -4.45
CA ILE A 176 -14.98 -15.09 -4.95
C ILE A 176 -16.51 -14.89 -4.87
N ASN A 177 -16.98 -14.01 -3.98
CA ASN A 177 -18.41 -13.67 -3.88
C ASN A 177 -18.73 -12.33 -4.57
N ASP A 178 -17.87 -11.85 -5.46
CA ASP A 178 -18.08 -10.67 -6.29
C ASP A 178 -18.36 -9.38 -5.46
N PRO A 179 -17.43 -8.99 -4.55
CA PRO A 179 -17.61 -7.89 -3.60
C PRO A 179 -17.69 -6.52 -4.28
N GLN A 180 -18.44 -5.59 -3.69
CA GLN A 180 -18.52 -4.21 -4.19
C GLN A 180 -17.37 -3.33 -3.71
N LEU A 181 -16.65 -3.75 -2.65
CA LEU A 181 -15.48 -3.06 -2.13
C LEU A 181 -14.33 -4.07 -1.93
N ILE A 182 -13.15 -3.74 -2.44
CA ILE A 182 -11.91 -4.49 -2.21
C ILE A 182 -10.95 -3.62 -1.42
N ILE A 183 -10.54 -4.06 -0.24
CA ILE A 183 -9.48 -3.43 0.55
C ILE A 183 -8.21 -4.26 0.39
N ALA A 184 -7.19 -3.70 -0.26
CA ALA A 184 -5.91 -4.34 -0.50
C ALA A 184 -4.84 -3.73 0.41
N ASP A 185 -4.46 -4.44 1.46
CA ASP A 185 -3.46 -3.99 2.44
C ASP A 185 -2.09 -4.54 2.09
N GLU A 186 -1.24 -3.69 1.49
CA GLU A 186 0.08 -4.05 1.01
C GLU A 186 0.09 -5.33 0.14
N PRO A 187 -0.71 -5.38 -0.94
CA PRO A 187 -0.97 -6.61 -1.72
C PRO A 187 0.25 -7.10 -2.52
N THR A 188 1.36 -6.37 -2.49
CA THR A 188 2.56 -6.61 -3.28
C THR A 188 3.81 -6.80 -2.41
N THR A 189 3.68 -6.75 -1.09
CA THR A 189 4.82 -6.92 -0.18
C THR A 189 5.45 -8.31 -0.34
N ALA A 190 6.78 -8.37 -0.22
CA ALA A 190 7.59 -9.58 -0.38
C ALA A 190 7.56 -10.25 -1.77
N LEU A 191 7.14 -9.54 -2.83
CA LEU A 191 7.21 -9.97 -4.22
C LEU A 191 8.24 -9.16 -5.02
N ASP A 192 8.79 -9.74 -6.08
CA ASP A 192 9.66 -9.00 -7.00
C ASP A 192 8.87 -7.95 -7.81
N VAL A 193 9.53 -6.86 -8.20
CA VAL A 193 8.90 -5.70 -8.87
C VAL A 193 8.08 -6.10 -10.10
N THR A 194 8.50 -7.12 -10.85
CA THR A 194 7.75 -7.58 -12.04
C THR A 194 6.43 -8.22 -11.63
N VAL A 195 6.45 -9.10 -10.62
CA VAL A 195 5.24 -9.72 -10.09
C VAL A 195 4.34 -8.69 -9.41
N GLN A 196 4.88 -7.70 -8.70
CA GLN A 196 4.10 -6.63 -8.08
C GLN A 196 3.23 -5.91 -9.13
N ALA A 197 3.84 -5.45 -10.22
CA ALA A 197 3.13 -4.78 -11.31
C ALA A 197 1.99 -5.64 -11.87
N GLN A 198 2.26 -6.93 -12.11
CA GLN A 198 1.24 -7.86 -12.63
C GLN A 198 0.10 -8.12 -11.64
N ILE A 199 0.37 -8.11 -10.34
CA ILE A 199 -0.67 -8.25 -9.29
C ILE A 199 -1.57 -7.01 -9.28
N LEU A 200 -0.99 -5.82 -9.34
CA LEU A 200 -1.72 -4.57 -9.34
C LEU A 200 -2.59 -4.42 -10.61
N GLU A 201 -2.04 -4.74 -11.77
CA GLU A 201 -2.80 -4.80 -13.03
C GLU A 201 -3.98 -5.77 -12.94
N THR A 202 -3.79 -6.91 -12.26
CA THR A 202 -4.87 -7.87 -12.02
C THR A 202 -5.99 -7.27 -11.16
N LEU A 203 -5.66 -6.52 -10.10
CA LEU A 203 -6.65 -5.84 -9.26
C LEU A 203 -7.42 -4.77 -10.05
N LEU A 204 -6.74 -3.98 -10.88
CA LEU A 204 -7.38 -2.97 -11.73
C LEU A 204 -8.31 -3.60 -12.77
N ARG A 205 -7.90 -4.70 -13.39
CA ARG A 205 -8.76 -5.45 -14.30
C ARG A 205 -9.99 -6.01 -13.58
N ILE A 206 -9.82 -6.57 -12.38
CA ILE A 206 -10.96 -7.05 -11.58
C ILE A 206 -11.91 -5.89 -11.27
N ARG A 207 -11.37 -4.73 -10.88
CA ARG A 207 -12.15 -3.50 -10.70
C ARG A 207 -12.97 -3.17 -11.94
N ASP A 208 -12.34 -3.14 -13.11
CA ASP A 208 -13.01 -2.79 -14.37
C ASP A 208 -14.11 -3.80 -14.75
N GLU A 209 -13.89 -5.10 -14.50
CA GLU A 209 -14.85 -6.17 -14.81
C GLU A 209 -16.02 -6.25 -13.82
N THR A 210 -15.79 -5.88 -12.54
CA THR A 210 -16.78 -6.02 -11.46
C THR A 210 -17.44 -4.70 -11.03
N ALA A 211 -16.90 -3.56 -11.49
CA ALA A 211 -17.24 -2.23 -11.03
C ALA A 211 -17.12 -2.03 -9.50
N ALA A 212 -16.29 -2.84 -8.83
CA ALA A 212 -15.99 -2.69 -7.42
C ALA A 212 -15.25 -1.38 -7.14
N ALA A 213 -15.40 -0.80 -5.95
CA ALA A 213 -14.47 0.20 -5.46
C ALA A 213 -13.24 -0.46 -4.84
N VAL A 214 -12.09 0.21 -4.85
CA VAL A 214 -10.84 -0.34 -4.33
C VAL A 214 -10.18 0.65 -3.36
N ILE A 215 -9.81 0.17 -2.18
CA ILE A 215 -8.87 0.88 -1.29
C ILE A 215 -7.54 0.16 -1.38
N MET A 216 -6.53 0.82 -1.94
CA MET A 216 -5.19 0.30 -2.04
C MET A 216 -4.31 0.94 -0.97
N ILE A 217 -3.90 0.15 0.02
CA ILE A 217 -2.97 0.59 1.06
C ILE A 217 -1.57 0.15 0.68
N THR A 218 -0.64 1.08 0.67
CA THR A 218 0.77 0.81 0.39
C THR A 218 1.66 1.83 1.11
N HIS A 219 2.93 1.48 1.29
CA HIS A 219 3.96 2.45 1.69
C HIS A 219 4.75 2.97 0.48
N ASP A 220 4.53 2.41 -0.71
CA ASP A 220 5.24 2.78 -1.95
C ASP A 220 4.37 3.71 -2.81
N LEU A 221 4.76 4.99 -2.89
CA LEU A 221 4.11 5.98 -3.73
C LEU A 221 4.35 5.73 -5.23
N GLY A 222 5.44 5.07 -5.62
CA GLY A 222 5.68 4.70 -7.01
C GLY A 222 4.67 3.69 -7.55
N VAL A 223 4.18 2.80 -6.68
CA VAL A 223 3.14 1.82 -7.02
C VAL A 223 1.77 2.47 -7.27
N VAL A 224 1.39 3.48 -6.49
CA VAL A 224 0.08 4.13 -6.67
C VAL A 224 0.07 5.13 -7.84
N ALA A 225 1.23 5.60 -8.30
CA ALA A 225 1.33 6.51 -9.44
C ALA A 225 0.71 5.88 -10.70
N GLY A 226 -0.44 6.40 -11.14
CA GLY A 226 -1.18 5.93 -12.32
C GLY A 226 -2.09 4.72 -12.07
N MET A 227 -2.23 4.24 -10.83
CA MET A 227 -3.11 3.12 -10.50
C MET A 227 -4.34 3.51 -9.69
N VAL A 228 -4.39 4.73 -9.16
CA VAL A 228 -5.47 5.20 -8.29
C VAL A 228 -6.05 6.50 -8.82
N ASP A 229 -7.34 6.74 -8.56
CA ASP A 229 -8.00 7.99 -8.94
C ASP A 229 -7.65 9.11 -7.95
N ARG A 230 -7.58 8.75 -6.65
CA ARG A 230 -7.32 9.68 -5.56
C ARG A 230 -6.32 9.11 -4.57
N VAL A 231 -5.56 9.98 -3.91
CA VAL A 231 -4.58 9.60 -2.90
C VAL A 231 -4.92 10.25 -1.56
N GLN A 232 -4.66 9.52 -0.48
CA GLN A 232 -4.69 9.99 0.89
C GLN A 232 -3.37 9.62 1.56
N VAL A 233 -2.59 10.64 1.91
CA VAL A 233 -1.31 10.52 2.60
C VAL A 233 -1.59 10.57 4.11
N MET A 234 -1.20 9.52 4.81
CA MET A 234 -1.32 9.39 6.26
C MET A 234 0.04 9.53 6.93
N TYR A 235 0.08 10.30 8.01
CA TYR A 235 1.24 10.40 8.88
C TYR A 235 0.83 10.45 10.34
N GLY A 236 1.52 9.65 11.15
CA GLY A 236 1.29 9.56 12.58
C GLY A 236 -0.19 9.51 12.91
N GLY A 237 -0.97 8.59 12.37
CA GLY A 237 -2.38 8.38 12.71
C GLY A 237 -3.40 9.35 12.10
N THR A 238 -2.98 10.37 11.34
CA THR A 238 -3.89 11.33 10.70
C THR A 238 -3.71 11.38 9.20
N VAL A 239 -4.72 11.90 8.50
CA VAL A 239 -4.59 12.35 7.11
C VAL A 239 -3.85 13.68 7.12
N VAL A 240 -2.74 13.75 6.37
CA VAL A 240 -1.95 14.97 6.23
C VAL A 240 -2.08 15.61 4.85
N GLU A 241 -2.47 14.85 3.83
CA GLU A 241 -2.79 15.37 2.52
C GLU A 241 -3.75 14.43 1.78
N SER A 242 -4.69 14.97 1.02
CA SER A 242 -5.56 14.17 0.14
C SER A 242 -6.01 14.98 -1.06
N GLY A 243 -6.07 14.34 -2.23
CA GLY A 243 -6.45 14.97 -3.49
C GLY A 243 -6.33 13.98 -4.65
N GLY A 244 -6.69 14.41 -5.85
CA GLY A 244 -6.49 13.61 -7.07
C GLY A 244 -5.02 13.19 -7.21
N VAL A 245 -4.76 12.01 -7.78
CA VAL A 245 -3.40 11.47 -7.85
C VAL A 245 -2.42 12.47 -8.49
N ASP A 246 -2.79 13.09 -9.61
CA ASP A 246 -1.95 14.06 -10.31
C ASP A 246 -1.69 15.31 -9.46
N GLN A 247 -2.71 15.81 -8.75
CA GLN A 247 -2.59 16.99 -7.88
C GLN A 247 -1.58 16.75 -6.73
N VAL A 248 -1.69 15.59 -6.07
CA VAL A 248 -0.81 15.27 -4.93
C VAL A 248 0.62 14.97 -5.39
N PHE A 249 0.79 14.39 -6.58
CA PHE A 249 2.10 13.99 -7.09
C PHE A 249 2.86 15.16 -7.73
N ASP A 250 2.18 15.98 -8.53
CA ASP A 250 2.80 17.09 -9.25
C ASP A 250 2.89 18.34 -8.38
N GLU A 251 1.91 18.53 -7.49
CA GLU A 251 1.71 19.76 -6.74
C GLU A 251 1.48 19.52 -5.23
N PRO A 252 2.35 18.77 -4.52
CA PRO A 252 2.16 18.47 -3.11
C PRO A 252 2.12 19.73 -2.23
N ARG A 253 1.20 19.74 -1.26
CA ARG A 253 0.93 20.84 -0.32
C ARG A 253 1.25 20.47 1.14
N MET A 254 1.82 19.29 1.38
CA MET A 254 2.35 18.89 2.67
C MET A 254 3.85 18.58 2.59
N PRO A 255 4.70 19.15 3.48
CA PRO A 255 6.13 18.85 3.52
C PRO A 255 6.44 17.37 3.62
N TYR A 256 5.69 16.61 4.40
CA TYR A 256 5.85 15.17 4.48
C TYR A 256 5.65 14.47 3.12
N THR A 257 4.60 14.83 2.38
CA THR A 257 4.32 14.27 1.05
C THR A 257 5.45 14.59 0.06
N MET A 258 5.95 15.83 0.06
CA MET A 258 7.11 16.22 -0.74
C MET A 258 8.34 15.35 -0.43
N GLY A 259 8.61 15.11 0.85
CA GLY A 259 9.72 14.27 1.29
C GLY A 259 9.54 12.80 0.88
N LEU A 260 8.32 12.27 0.95
CA LEU A 260 7.99 10.92 0.48
C LEU A 260 8.24 10.79 -1.02
N LEU A 261 7.69 11.70 -1.84
CA LEU A 261 7.88 11.71 -3.29
C LEU A 261 9.36 11.87 -3.67
N GLY A 262 10.10 12.73 -2.96
CA GLY A 262 11.54 12.93 -3.14
C GLY A 262 12.41 11.73 -2.73
N SER A 263 11.85 10.79 -1.96
CA SER A 263 12.50 9.53 -1.58
C SER A 263 12.22 8.37 -2.55
N VAL A 264 11.29 8.54 -3.50
CA VAL A 264 10.95 7.50 -4.49
C VAL A 264 11.93 7.58 -5.68
N PRO A 265 12.50 6.45 -6.14
CA PRO A 265 13.31 6.40 -7.35
C PRO A 265 12.52 6.87 -8.57
N ASN A 266 12.96 7.96 -9.20
CA ASN A 266 12.38 8.47 -10.45
C ASN A 266 13.30 8.12 -11.63
N PRO A 267 12.84 7.34 -12.62
CA PRO A 267 13.62 6.99 -13.81
C PRO A 267 14.13 8.21 -14.60
N ASN A 268 13.39 9.32 -14.58
CA ASN A 268 13.79 10.57 -15.22
C ASN A 268 14.88 11.32 -14.45
N LEU A 269 15.16 10.92 -13.21
CA LEU A 269 16.16 11.49 -12.33
C LEU A 269 17.29 10.50 -12.01
N LEU A 270 17.49 9.48 -12.87
CA LEU A 270 18.61 8.54 -12.78
C LEU A 270 19.94 9.30 -12.66
N GLY A 271 20.67 9.04 -11.57
CA GLY A 271 21.95 9.71 -11.26
C GLY A 271 21.85 10.87 -10.25
N THR A 272 20.64 11.28 -9.83
CA THR A 272 20.46 12.21 -8.72
C THR A 272 20.34 11.47 -7.38
N ARG A 273 20.80 12.09 -6.28
CA ARG A 273 20.64 11.51 -4.94
C ARG A 273 19.18 11.61 -4.52
N LEU A 274 18.63 10.51 -4.01
CA LEU A 274 17.34 10.51 -3.32
C LEU A 274 17.44 11.42 -2.09
N THR A 275 16.34 12.10 -1.77
CA THR A 275 16.30 13.02 -0.63
C THR A 275 15.56 12.35 0.52
N PRO A 276 16.27 11.76 1.50
CA PRO A 276 15.62 11.08 2.61
C PRO A 276 14.96 12.08 3.55
N ILE A 277 13.80 11.70 4.11
CA ILE A 277 13.24 12.42 5.26
C ILE A 277 14.07 12.07 6.49
N THR A 278 14.76 13.05 7.06
CA THR A 278 15.61 12.85 8.25
C THR A 278 14.79 12.56 9.51
N GLY A 279 15.44 11.93 10.50
CA GLY A 279 14.84 11.56 11.78
C GLY A 279 13.96 10.29 11.72
N ALA A 280 13.39 9.92 12.86
CA ALA A 280 12.49 8.78 12.99
C ALA A 280 11.03 9.25 13.13
N PRO A 281 10.03 8.47 12.66
CA PRO A 281 8.63 8.75 12.92
C PRO A 281 8.35 8.89 14.43
N PRO A 282 7.44 9.79 14.85
CA PRO A 282 7.13 9.96 16.25
C PRO A 282 6.48 8.70 16.82
N SER A 283 6.70 8.46 18.12
CA SER A 283 5.91 7.47 18.84
C SER A 283 4.47 7.94 18.93
N LEU A 284 3.53 7.10 18.50
CA LEU A 284 2.09 7.37 18.61
C LEU A 284 1.59 7.46 20.07
N MET A 285 2.39 6.97 21.02
CA MET A 285 2.14 7.10 22.46
C MET A 285 2.54 8.48 22.99
N HIS A 286 3.55 9.10 22.38
CA HIS A 286 4.17 10.35 22.81
C HIS A 286 4.36 11.27 21.60
N LEU A 287 3.25 11.76 21.07
CA LEU A 287 3.27 12.68 19.94
C LEU A 287 3.83 14.04 20.38
N PRO A 288 4.53 14.76 19.48
CA PRO A 288 4.93 16.13 19.76
C PRO A 288 3.68 17.01 19.92
N ALA A 289 3.83 18.10 20.68
CA ALA A 289 2.79 19.13 20.74
C ALA A 289 2.58 19.77 19.35
N GLY A 290 1.32 20.02 19.02
CA GLY A 290 0.93 20.63 17.74
C GLY A 290 1.01 19.66 16.55
N CYS A 291 1.68 20.08 15.48
CA CYS A 291 1.87 19.30 14.26
C CYS A 291 2.74 18.07 14.52
N SER A 292 2.21 16.88 14.24
CA SER A 292 2.93 15.61 14.43
C SER A 292 4.21 15.50 13.60
N PHE A 293 4.28 16.20 12.45
CA PHE A 293 5.46 16.21 11.58
C PHE A 293 6.48 17.29 11.93
N SER A 294 6.16 18.20 12.86
CA SER A 294 7.05 19.32 13.22
C SER A 294 8.50 18.93 13.54
N PRO A 295 8.82 17.79 14.19
CA PRO A 295 10.22 17.45 14.51
C PRO A 295 11.07 17.07 13.28
N ARG A 296 10.42 16.75 12.14
CA ARG A 296 11.07 16.35 10.88
C ARG A 296 10.80 17.35 9.75
N CYS A 297 10.04 18.41 10.02
CA CYS A 297 9.62 19.36 9.01
C CYS A 297 10.72 20.42 8.77
N PRO A 298 11.23 20.57 7.54
CA PRO A 298 12.21 21.62 7.23
C PRO A 298 11.60 23.04 7.25
N LEU A 299 10.26 23.14 7.24
CA LEU A 299 9.51 24.40 7.23
C LEU A 299 8.84 24.70 8.57
N VAL A 300 9.30 24.07 9.66
CA VAL A 300 8.74 24.28 11.01
C VAL A 300 8.85 25.76 11.44
N ILE A 301 7.80 26.24 12.10
CA ILE A 301 7.70 27.57 12.74
C ILE A 301 7.08 27.39 14.14
N ASP A 302 7.13 28.40 15.00
CA ASP A 302 6.62 28.31 16.37
C ASP A 302 5.14 27.90 16.43
N ASP A 303 4.30 28.45 15.56
CA ASP A 303 2.87 28.11 15.43
C ASP A 303 2.64 26.60 15.18
N CYS A 304 3.60 25.88 14.56
CA CYS A 304 3.49 24.44 14.35
C CYS A 304 3.50 23.64 15.65
N HIS A 305 3.98 24.22 16.76
CA HIS A 305 4.06 23.55 18.06
C HIS A 305 2.85 23.84 18.97
N GLU A 306 2.00 24.81 18.59
CA GLU A 306 0.88 25.26 19.44
C GLU A 306 -0.35 24.36 19.30
N ALA A 307 -0.73 24.01 18.06
CA ALA A 307 -1.91 23.19 17.77
C ALA A 307 -1.70 22.30 16.54
N GLU A 308 -2.38 21.14 16.50
CA GLU A 308 -2.37 20.28 15.32
C GLU A 308 -3.13 21.01 14.20
N PRO A 309 -2.52 21.27 13.03
CA PRO A 309 -3.19 21.99 11.96
C PRO A 309 -4.47 21.27 11.54
N GLU A 310 -5.50 22.01 11.13
CA GLU A 310 -6.70 21.41 10.53
C GLU A 310 -6.38 20.89 9.13
N LEU A 311 -7.12 19.86 8.70
CA LEU A 311 -7.08 19.42 7.30
C LEU A 311 -7.93 20.40 6.48
N ALA A 312 -7.29 21.31 5.76
CA ALA A 312 -7.96 22.40 5.04
C ALA A 312 -7.81 22.27 3.53
N GLU A 313 -8.80 22.75 2.78
CA GLU A 313 -8.71 22.91 1.33
C GLU A 313 -7.53 23.82 0.96
N THR A 314 -6.82 23.43 -0.10
CA THR A 314 -5.65 24.14 -0.63
C THR A 314 -6.08 25.10 -1.75
N ASP A 315 -5.28 25.24 -2.79
CA ASP A 315 -5.54 26.07 -3.98
C ASP A 315 -6.45 25.37 -5.01
N SER A 316 -6.58 24.05 -4.94
CA SER A 316 -7.37 23.26 -5.87
C SER A 316 -8.54 22.58 -5.16
N ALA A 317 -9.71 22.58 -5.79
CA ALA A 317 -10.91 21.96 -5.21
C ALA A 317 -10.73 20.46 -4.98
N GLY A 318 -11.02 20.00 -3.76
CA GLY A 318 -10.87 18.59 -3.37
C GLY A 318 -9.43 18.19 -3.04
N HIS A 319 -8.49 19.14 -3.03
CA HIS A 319 -7.15 18.96 -2.53
C HIS A 319 -7.04 19.60 -1.15
N THR A 320 -6.69 18.79 -0.16
CA THR A 320 -6.62 19.19 1.24
C THR A 320 -5.25 18.86 1.82
N ALA A 321 -4.76 19.71 2.71
CA ALA A 321 -3.49 19.51 3.40
C ALA A 321 -3.55 19.96 4.86
N ARG A 322 -2.82 19.25 5.72
CA ARG A 322 -2.70 19.52 7.16
C ARG A 322 -1.43 20.32 7.46
N CYS A 323 -1.30 21.49 6.86
CA CYS A 323 -0.12 22.34 7.00
C CYS A 323 -0.49 23.82 7.06
N ILE A 324 -0.05 24.55 8.08
CA ILE A 324 -0.29 26.01 8.17
C ILE A 324 0.45 26.81 7.09
N ARG A 325 1.53 26.25 6.52
CA ARG A 325 2.37 26.88 5.48
C ARG A 325 2.10 26.34 4.07
N TRP A 326 0.98 25.65 3.83
CA TRP A 326 0.71 25.03 2.52
C TRP A 326 0.79 26.03 1.36
N ARG A 327 0.43 27.32 1.58
CA ARG A 327 0.49 28.37 0.55
C ARG A 327 1.90 28.67 0.07
N GLU A 328 2.89 28.55 0.94
CA GLU A 328 4.29 28.82 0.59
C GLU A 328 4.86 27.73 -0.32
N LEU A 329 4.19 26.57 -0.38
CA LEU A 329 4.57 25.47 -1.24
C LEU A 329 4.13 25.66 -2.69
N LEU A 330 3.25 26.63 -2.96
CA LEU A 330 2.86 27.02 -4.33
C LEU A 330 4.04 27.53 -5.15
N GLU A 331 5.06 28.09 -4.48
CA GLU A 331 6.22 28.70 -5.13
C GLU A 331 7.40 27.72 -5.26
N VAL A 332 7.27 26.51 -4.73
CA VAL A 332 8.33 25.50 -4.71
C VAL A 332 8.24 24.64 -5.98
N SER A 333 9.12 24.94 -6.94
CA SER A 333 9.19 24.19 -8.21
C SER A 333 9.85 22.79 -8.10
N LYS A 334 10.63 22.54 -7.04
CA LYS A 334 11.34 21.27 -6.82
C LYS A 334 11.25 20.84 -5.35
N PRO A 335 10.48 19.79 -5.04
CA PRO A 335 10.35 19.25 -3.69
C PRO A 335 11.68 18.91 -3.01
N GLN A 336 12.68 18.49 -3.81
CA GLN A 336 14.03 18.19 -3.33
C GLN A 336 14.70 19.41 -2.69
N GLU A 337 14.48 20.62 -3.21
CA GLU A 337 15.11 21.85 -2.72
C GLU A 337 14.64 22.22 -1.30
N VAL A 338 13.41 21.84 -0.92
CA VAL A 338 12.86 22.06 0.43
C VAL A 338 13.52 21.16 1.48
N PHE A 339 14.02 20.01 1.06
CA PHE A 339 14.68 19.02 1.92
C PHE A 339 16.21 19.00 1.77
N ILE A 340 16.83 19.92 1.02
CA ILE A 340 18.28 20.10 1.05
C ILE A 340 18.66 20.67 2.43
N SER A 341 18.89 19.78 3.40
CA SER A 341 19.60 20.15 4.60
C SER A 341 21.02 20.56 4.21
N GLN A 342 21.46 21.77 4.56
CA GLN A 342 22.86 22.21 4.43
C GLN A 342 23.85 21.39 5.28
N GLN A 343 23.43 20.27 5.87
CA GLN A 343 24.23 19.36 6.69
C GLN A 343 24.42 17.99 6.00
N LEU A 344 25.14 17.99 4.88
CA LEU A 344 26.05 16.92 4.50
C LEU A 344 27.20 17.59 3.76
N GLY A 345 28.03 18.28 4.55
CA GLY A 345 29.35 18.66 4.11
C GLY A 345 30.14 17.39 3.78
N ILE A 346 30.91 17.50 2.70
CA ILE A 346 31.85 16.52 2.13
C ILE A 346 31.20 15.62 1.06
N VAL A 347 31.40 16.06 -0.18
CA VAL A 347 31.57 15.18 -1.33
C VAL A 347 32.79 14.31 -1.03
N GLU A 348 32.60 13.09 -0.54
CA GLU A 348 33.61 12.06 -0.77
C GLU A 348 33.42 11.61 -2.22
N ASP A 349 34.33 12.08 -3.06
CA ASP A 349 34.50 11.62 -4.42
C ASP A 349 34.57 10.08 -4.40
N PRO A 350 33.72 9.35 -5.16
CA PRO A 350 33.78 7.89 -5.24
C PRO A 350 35.17 7.35 -5.60
N ALA A 351 35.99 8.15 -6.28
CA ALA A 351 37.40 7.82 -6.57
C ALA A 351 38.27 7.77 -5.30
N VAL A 352 37.92 8.51 -4.25
CA VAL A 352 38.64 8.53 -2.96
C VAL A 352 38.34 7.26 -2.15
N LEU A 353 37.08 6.79 -2.14
CA LEU A 353 36.68 5.52 -1.49
C LEU A 353 37.38 4.30 -2.11
N LEU A 354 37.60 4.31 -3.43
CA LEU A 354 38.35 3.26 -4.13
C LEU A 354 39.87 3.36 -3.91
N ALA A 355 40.40 4.56 -3.66
CA ALA A 355 41.80 4.77 -3.35
C ALA A 355 42.14 4.38 -1.89
N GLU A 356 41.19 4.53 -0.97
CA GLU A 356 41.35 4.23 0.47
C GLU A 356 41.05 2.78 0.84
N ASN A 357 40.32 2.02 0.00
CA ASN A 357 40.12 0.58 0.17
C ASN A 357 40.29 -0.18 -1.16
N PRO A 358 41.54 -0.53 -1.54
CA PRO A 358 41.84 -1.25 -2.78
C PRO A 358 41.20 -2.66 -2.86
N GLU A 359 40.75 -3.21 -1.72
CA GLU A 359 40.19 -4.57 -1.63
C GLU A 359 38.71 -4.65 -2.02
N LEU A 360 38.00 -3.52 -2.15
CA LEU A 360 36.60 -3.50 -2.64
C LEU A 360 36.49 -3.73 -4.15
N ALA A 361 37.60 -3.72 -4.89
CA ALA A 361 37.64 -3.89 -6.34
C ALA A 361 37.75 -5.36 -6.82
N GLU A 362 37.93 -6.33 -5.93
CA GLU A 362 38.10 -7.74 -6.29
C GLU A 362 36.98 -8.64 -5.76
N ALA A 363 35.76 -8.44 -6.26
CA ALA A 363 34.75 -9.49 -6.21
C ALA A 363 33.67 -9.30 -7.28
N GLU A 364 34.03 -9.30 -8.57
CA GLU A 364 33.06 -9.64 -9.62
C GLU A 364 33.76 -10.08 -10.92
N HIS A 365 34.04 -11.36 -11.03
CA HIS A 365 34.14 -12.03 -12.33
C HIS A 365 33.44 -13.39 -12.21
N ILE A 366 32.33 -13.56 -12.94
CA ILE A 366 32.02 -14.69 -13.84
C ILE A 366 30.78 -14.28 -14.66
N ALA A 367 31.00 -13.95 -15.93
CA ALA A 367 30.22 -14.45 -17.08
C ALA A 367 30.61 -13.71 -18.37
N SER A 368 31.67 -14.17 -19.03
CA SER A 368 31.78 -14.06 -20.50
C SER A 368 32.07 -15.45 -21.07
N MET A 369 31.00 -16.21 -21.29
CA MET A 369 31.02 -17.31 -22.24
C MET A 369 30.92 -16.73 -23.64
N SER A 370 32.03 -16.69 -24.37
CA SER A 370 32.09 -17.08 -25.79
C SER A 370 33.49 -16.81 -26.36
N GLU A 371 34.12 -17.90 -26.81
CA GLU A 371 34.89 -17.91 -28.05
C GLU A 371 36.30 -17.29 -28.07
N HIS A 372 37.32 -18.09 -27.78
CA HIS A 372 38.12 -18.73 -28.84
C HIS A 372 39.23 -19.58 -28.24
N ALA A 373 39.19 -20.86 -28.59
CA ALA A 373 40.31 -21.77 -28.46
C ALA A 373 41.50 -21.28 -29.30
N GLY A 374 42.58 -20.85 -28.65
CA GLY A 374 43.93 -20.93 -29.20
C GLY A 374 44.54 -22.24 -28.68
N GLN A 375 44.76 -23.23 -29.53
CA GLN A 375 46.05 -23.40 -30.20
C GLN A 375 47.25 -23.34 -29.24
N GLY A 376 47.90 -24.50 -29.06
CA GLY A 376 49.33 -24.55 -28.79
C GLY A 376 49.75 -25.21 -27.49
N THR A 377 49.70 -26.55 -27.42
CA THR A 377 50.75 -27.30 -26.72
C THR A 377 51.59 -28.05 -27.74
N THR A 378 52.84 -27.65 -27.80
CA THR A 378 53.93 -28.24 -28.57
C THR A 378 54.52 -29.46 -27.88
N GLU A 379 55.00 -30.37 -28.72
CA GLU A 379 56.16 -31.27 -28.53
C GLU A 379 56.02 -32.57 -27.72
N GLY A 380 56.32 -33.66 -28.43
CA GLY A 380 56.42 -35.02 -27.92
C GLY A 380 56.83 -36.00 -29.03
N THR A 381 57.94 -35.75 -29.71
CA THR A 381 58.63 -36.73 -30.57
C THR A 381 59.11 -37.93 -29.76
N GLY A 382 58.86 -39.15 -30.26
CA GLY A 382 59.85 -40.23 -30.14
C GLY A 382 59.36 -41.63 -29.74
N ARG A 383 59.15 -42.46 -30.76
CA ARG A 383 59.55 -43.88 -30.89
C ARG A 383 58.92 -44.98 -30.03
N GLN A 384 58.51 -45.99 -30.81
CA GLN A 384 58.20 -47.42 -30.56
C GLN A 384 56.81 -47.76 -30.05
#